data_AF-A0A916IV76-F1
#
_entry.id   AF-A0A916IV76-F1
#
_cell.length_a   1.000
_cell.length_b   1.000
_cell.length_c   1.000
_cell.angle_alpha   90.00
_cell.angle_beta   90.00
_cell.angle_gamma   90.00
#
_symmetry.space_group_name_H-M   'P 1'
#
loop_
_entity.id
_entity.type
_entity.pdbx_description
1 polymer ?
#
loop_
_entity_poly.entity_id
_entity_poly.type
_entity_poly.pdbx_seq_one_letter_code
_entity_poly.pdbx_strand_id
1 'polypeptide(L)'
;MDTRISGTLKTWNKDKGFGFITSSNGGQDIFVHITDYPRQGGLPKVGESLTFLVTLNQDGKKKAIQVQRPGGRPAVPYRSRKQAPVRRRASFGSRLASLIAVAVLCAIGYKHFAPGAGANETLAAGASTAPAAAAPSSFQCDGRTHCSQMTSCQEARYFLKNCPNPQMDGDGDGTPCESQWCSGMFSR
;
A
#
# COMPACT_ATOMS: atom_id res chain seq x y z
N MET A 1 11.29 -16.08 -27.17
CA MET A 1 10.05 -16.88 -27.23
C MET A 1 10.03 -17.74 -26.00
N ASP A 2 9.05 -17.55 -25.12
CA ASP A 2 8.94 -18.35 -23.89
C ASP A 2 8.38 -19.73 -24.24
N THR A 3 9.25 -20.73 -24.35
CA THR A 3 8.85 -22.10 -24.67
C THR A 3 8.21 -22.75 -23.44
N ARG A 4 6.90 -23.02 -23.51
CA ARG A 4 6.20 -23.80 -22.50
C ARG A 4 6.52 -25.28 -22.64
N ILE A 5 6.79 -25.92 -21.52
CA ILE A 5 7.11 -27.34 -21.41
C ILE A 5 6.03 -28.00 -20.55
N SER A 6 5.65 -29.22 -20.90
CA SER A 6 4.77 -30.06 -20.10
C SER A 6 5.58 -30.96 -19.17
N GLY A 7 5.00 -31.37 -18.05
CA GLY A 7 5.64 -32.30 -17.12
C GLY A 7 4.67 -32.83 -16.09
N THR A 8 5.17 -33.64 -15.17
CA THR A 8 4.36 -34.27 -14.12
C THR A 8 4.94 -33.94 -12.75
N LEU A 9 4.09 -33.55 -11.79
CA LEU A 9 4.52 -33.27 -10.43
C LEU A 9 4.95 -34.57 -9.75
N LYS A 10 6.25 -34.73 -9.49
CA LYS A 10 6.84 -35.94 -8.93
C LYS A 10 6.78 -35.96 -7.40
N THR A 11 7.06 -34.82 -6.79
CA THR A 11 7.02 -34.68 -5.32
C THR A 11 6.42 -33.34 -4.93
N TRP A 12 5.71 -33.34 -3.80
CA TRP A 12 5.13 -32.13 -3.21
C TRP A 12 5.26 -32.18 -1.68
N ASN A 13 5.86 -31.14 -1.11
CA ASN A 13 5.86 -30.91 0.32
C ASN A 13 4.84 -29.82 0.65
N LYS A 14 3.71 -30.23 1.24
CA LYS A 14 2.61 -29.33 1.59
C LYS A 14 2.98 -28.34 2.71
N ASP A 15 3.83 -28.74 3.64
CA ASP A 15 4.17 -27.94 4.82
C ASP A 15 5.17 -26.85 4.45
N LYS A 16 6.12 -27.15 3.56
CA LYS A 16 7.09 -26.18 3.03
C LYS A 16 6.64 -25.46 1.76
N GLY A 17 5.55 -25.89 1.13
CA GLY A 17 4.98 -25.24 -0.05
C GLY A 17 5.84 -25.34 -1.32
N PHE A 18 6.59 -26.42 -1.50
CA PHE A 18 7.39 -26.63 -2.73
C PHE A 18 7.35 -28.06 -3.22
N GLY A 19 7.75 -28.26 -4.47
CA GLY A 19 7.85 -29.57 -5.09
C GLY A 19 8.80 -29.61 -6.27
N PHE A 20 8.80 -30.75 -6.94
CA PHE A 20 9.61 -30.97 -8.13
C PHE A 20 8.76 -31.55 -9.26
N ILE A 21 8.89 -30.96 -10.44
CA ILE A 21 8.21 -31.37 -11.67
C ILE A 21 9.21 -32.06 -12.58
N THR A 22 8.88 -33.26 -13.04
CA THR A 22 9.67 -33.96 -14.04
C THR A 22 9.18 -33.56 -15.43
N SER A 23 10.09 -33.02 -16.26
CA SER A 23 9.80 -32.59 -17.63
C SER A 23 9.41 -33.78 -18.53
N SER A 24 8.45 -33.58 -19.43
CA SER A 24 8.02 -34.60 -20.40
C SER A 24 9.10 -34.93 -21.44
N ASN A 25 10.00 -33.99 -21.72
CA ASN A 25 11.13 -34.18 -22.62
C ASN A 25 12.24 -35.07 -22.03
N GLY A 26 12.06 -35.58 -20.80
CA GLY A 26 13.11 -36.23 -20.03
C GLY A 26 14.14 -35.23 -19.49
N GLY A 27 14.75 -35.56 -18.36
CA GLY A 27 15.86 -34.77 -17.80
C GLY A 27 15.74 -34.49 -16.30
N GLN A 28 16.31 -33.36 -15.89
CA GLN A 28 16.38 -32.93 -14.49
C GLN A 28 15.02 -32.51 -13.94
N ASP A 29 14.82 -32.79 -12.66
CA ASP A 29 13.67 -32.34 -11.88
C ASP A 29 13.72 -30.81 -11.71
N ILE A 30 12.60 -30.15 -12.00
CA ILE A 30 12.47 -28.69 -12.02
C ILE A 30 11.74 -28.26 -10.76
N PHE A 31 12.36 -27.33 -10.03
CA PHE A 31 11.80 -26.84 -8.77
C PHE A 31 10.54 -26.01 -9.02
N VAL A 32 9.49 -26.22 -8.22
CA VAL A 32 8.27 -25.40 -8.24
C VAL A 32 7.90 -24.95 -6.84
N HIS A 33 7.51 -23.68 -6.71
CA HIS A 33 7.03 -23.11 -5.46
C HIS A 33 5.51 -22.91 -5.51
N ILE A 34 4.84 -22.96 -4.35
CA ILE A 34 3.38 -22.78 -4.26
C ILE A 34 2.90 -21.44 -4.84
N THR A 35 3.72 -20.39 -4.77
CA THR A 35 3.43 -19.07 -5.35
C THR A 35 3.30 -19.10 -6.88
N ASP A 36 4.06 -19.98 -7.54
CA ASP A 36 4.03 -20.14 -8.99
C ASP A 36 2.90 -21.08 -9.45
N TYR A 37 2.25 -21.76 -8.50
CA TYR A 37 1.14 -22.67 -8.75
C TYR A 37 -0.18 -21.91 -8.90
N PRO A 38 -1.08 -22.35 -9.80
CA PRO A 38 -2.39 -21.71 -9.93
C PRO A 38 -3.20 -21.94 -8.65
N ARG A 39 -3.79 -20.85 -8.12
CA ARG A 39 -4.71 -20.92 -6.97
C ARG A 39 -5.98 -21.72 -7.26
N GLN A 40 -6.31 -21.90 -8.53
CA GLN A 40 -7.47 -22.66 -8.99
C GLN A 40 -7.14 -24.16 -8.97
N GLY A 41 -8.06 -24.98 -8.45
CA GLY A 41 -7.91 -26.45 -8.39
C GLY A 41 -7.35 -26.99 -7.07
N GLY A 42 -7.18 -26.15 -6.04
CA GLY A 42 -6.77 -26.57 -4.70
C GLY A 42 -5.26 -26.79 -4.56
N LEU A 43 -4.86 -27.65 -3.60
CA LEU A 43 -3.45 -27.97 -3.40
C LEU A 43 -2.87 -28.77 -4.59
N PRO A 44 -1.55 -28.67 -4.82
CA PRO A 44 -0.86 -29.53 -5.79
C PRO A 44 -0.97 -31.00 -5.41
N LYS A 45 -1.20 -31.86 -6.41
CA LYS A 45 -1.29 -33.32 -6.21
C LYS A 45 -0.15 -33.99 -6.96
N VAL A 46 0.57 -34.88 -6.27
CA VAL A 46 1.61 -35.71 -6.89
C VAL A 46 0.98 -36.56 -7.99
N GLY A 47 1.65 -36.65 -9.14
CA GLY A 47 1.16 -37.31 -10.35
C GLY A 47 0.33 -36.43 -11.28
N GLU A 48 0.05 -35.17 -10.92
CA GLU A 48 -0.66 -34.23 -11.78
C GLU A 48 0.22 -33.76 -12.96
N SER A 49 -0.32 -33.79 -14.17
CA SER A 49 0.32 -33.19 -15.35
C SER A 49 0.19 -31.68 -15.30
N LEU A 50 1.23 -30.94 -15.70
CA LEU A 50 1.29 -29.48 -15.63
C LEU A 50 2.00 -28.93 -16.85
N THR A 51 1.67 -27.70 -17.24
CA THR A 51 2.40 -26.93 -18.26
C THR A 51 3.02 -25.71 -17.59
N PHE A 52 4.30 -25.45 -17.83
CA PHE A 52 5.04 -24.39 -17.15
C PHE A 52 6.15 -23.82 -18.04
N LEU A 53 6.71 -22.70 -17.61
CA LEU A 53 7.91 -22.10 -18.19
C LEU A 53 9.11 -22.39 -17.31
N VAL A 54 10.27 -22.63 -17.91
CA VAL A 54 11.52 -22.89 -17.18
C VAL A 54 12.35 -21.63 -17.15
N THR A 55 12.70 -21.19 -15.94
CA THR A 55 13.63 -20.09 -15.69
C THR A 55 14.76 -20.56 -14.78
N LEU A 56 15.83 -19.77 -14.67
CA LEU A 56 16.90 -20.02 -13.71
C LEU A 56 16.63 -19.18 -12.46
N ASN A 57 16.69 -19.81 -11.29
CA ASN A 57 16.65 -19.09 -10.02
C ASN A 57 17.98 -18.36 -9.77
N GLN A 58 18.03 -17.53 -8.73
CA GLN A 58 19.27 -16.84 -8.28
C GLN A 58 20.43 -17.83 -8.05
N ASP A 59 20.12 -19.06 -7.62
CA ASP A 59 21.09 -20.13 -7.39
C ASP A 59 21.52 -20.89 -8.65
N GLY A 60 21.09 -20.46 -9.84
CA GLY A 60 21.33 -21.16 -11.12
C GLY A 60 20.53 -22.45 -11.32
N LYS A 61 19.63 -22.80 -10.38
CA LYS A 61 18.76 -23.99 -10.49
C LYS A 61 17.55 -23.70 -11.36
N LYS A 62 17.10 -24.71 -12.12
CA LYS A 62 15.88 -24.62 -12.95
C LYS A 62 14.64 -24.52 -12.06
N LYS A 63 13.85 -23.47 -12.27
CA LYS A 63 12.59 -23.19 -11.59
C LYS A 63 11.45 -23.12 -12.61
N ALA A 64 10.32 -23.72 -12.26
CA ALA A 64 9.08 -23.60 -12.99
C ALA A 64 8.33 -22.33 -12.58
N ILE A 65 7.93 -21.52 -13.55
CA ILE A 65 7.08 -20.33 -13.37
C ILE A 65 5.84 -20.44 -14.26
N GLN A 66 4.79 -19.67 -13.90
CA GLN A 66 3.50 -19.68 -14.59
C GLN A 66 2.94 -21.10 -14.80
N VAL A 67 2.88 -21.88 -13.72
CA VAL A 67 2.37 -23.25 -13.80
C VAL A 67 0.88 -23.23 -14.15
N GLN A 68 0.46 -24.14 -15.03
CA GLN A 68 -0.92 -24.28 -15.48
C GLN A 68 -1.34 -25.75 -15.41
N ARG A 69 -2.54 -25.99 -14.88
CA ARG A 69 -3.15 -27.33 -14.88
C ARG A 69 -3.81 -27.59 -16.23
N PRO A 70 -3.61 -28.76 -16.85
CA PRO A 70 -4.32 -29.17 -18.04
C PRO A 70 -5.81 -29.25 -17.74
N GLY A 71 -6.63 -28.61 -18.57
CA GLY A 71 -8.07 -28.50 -18.34
C GLY A 71 -8.48 -27.34 -17.42
N GLY A 72 -7.53 -26.58 -16.87
CA GLY A 72 -7.82 -25.25 -16.36
C GLY A 72 -8.33 -24.41 -17.51
N ARG A 73 -9.64 -24.14 -17.56
CA ARG A 73 -10.20 -23.12 -18.46
C ARG A 73 -9.28 -21.90 -18.35
N PRO A 74 -8.75 -21.35 -19.47
CA PRO A 74 -7.92 -20.15 -19.41
C PRO A 74 -8.67 -19.19 -18.51
N ALA A 75 -8.02 -18.74 -17.43
CA ALA A 75 -8.64 -17.88 -16.46
C ALA A 75 -9.24 -16.73 -17.26
N VAL A 76 -10.56 -16.79 -17.48
CA VAL A 76 -11.28 -15.72 -18.15
C VAL A 76 -10.86 -14.50 -17.36
N PRO A 77 -10.28 -13.46 -17.97
CA PRO A 77 -9.92 -12.27 -17.24
C PRO A 77 -11.19 -11.92 -16.47
N TYR A 78 -11.13 -12.02 -15.14
CA TYR A 78 -12.26 -11.69 -14.29
C TYR A 78 -12.52 -10.26 -14.67
N ARG A 79 -13.55 -10.06 -15.51
CA ARG A 79 -13.91 -8.78 -16.05
C ARG A 79 -14.38 -8.04 -14.83
N SER A 80 -13.44 -7.31 -14.23
CA SER A 80 -13.58 -6.62 -12.96
C SER A 80 -14.95 -5.99 -13.03
N ARG A 81 -15.84 -6.54 -12.19
CA ARG A 81 -17.27 -6.28 -12.20
C ARG A 81 -17.42 -4.80 -12.46
N LYS A 82 -18.03 -4.47 -13.62
CA LYS A 82 -18.17 -3.10 -14.10
C LYS A 82 -18.39 -2.21 -12.91
N GLN A 83 -17.48 -1.26 -12.71
CA GLN A 83 -17.66 -0.16 -11.78
C GLN A 83 -19.11 0.28 -11.92
N ALA A 84 -19.89 0.12 -10.85
CA ALA A 84 -21.21 0.72 -10.79
C ALA A 84 -21.03 2.20 -11.17
N PRO A 85 -21.91 2.80 -11.98
CA PRO A 85 -21.79 4.22 -12.28
C PRO A 85 -21.81 4.95 -10.94
N VAL A 86 -20.65 5.48 -10.55
CA VAL A 86 -20.55 6.41 -9.43
C VAL A 86 -21.51 7.51 -9.79
N ARG A 87 -22.66 7.57 -9.09
CA ARG A 87 -23.58 8.69 -9.19
C ARG A 87 -22.73 9.92 -9.03
N ARG A 88 -22.59 10.70 -10.12
CA ARG A 88 -21.90 11.99 -10.11
C ARG A 88 -22.53 12.78 -8.99
N ARG A 89 -21.85 12.85 -7.85
CA ARG A 89 -22.24 13.70 -6.73
C ARG A 89 -22.19 15.11 -7.30
N ALA A 90 -23.36 15.72 -7.42
CA ALA A 90 -23.51 17.09 -7.87
C ALA A 90 -22.48 17.95 -7.13
N SER A 91 -21.67 18.65 -7.93
CA SER A 91 -20.62 19.54 -7.49
C SER A 91 -21.18 20.59 -6.54
N PHE A 92 -20.82 20.48 -5.26
CA PHE A 92 -21.04 21.47 -4.19
C PHE A 92 -20.27 22.81 -4.44
N GLY A 93 -19.75 23.04 -5.64
CA GLY A 93 -19.03 24.25 -6.02
C GLY A 93 -19.92 25.48 -6.27
N SER A 94 -21.24 25.32 -6.33
CA SER A 94 -22.14 26.44 -6.67
C SER A 94 -22.49 27.36 -5.50
N ARG A 95 -22.27 26.97 -4.24
CA ARG A 95 -22.66 27.82 -3.09
C ARG A 95 -21.60 28.86 -2.72
N LEU A 96 -20.33 28.58 -3.02
CA LEU A 96 -19.24 29.52 -2.71
C LEU A 96 -19.19 30.68 -3.72
N ALA A 97 -19.44 30.42 -5.01
CA ALA A 97 -19.44 31.44 -6.05
C ALA A 97 -20.54 32.51 -5.83
N SER A 98 -21.73 32.10 -5.37
CA SER A 98 -22.82 33.04 -5.06
C SER A 98 -22.52 33.91 -3.83
N LEU A 99 -21.91 33.34 -2.79
CA LEU A 99 -21.49 34.12 -1.61
C LEU A 99 -20.38 35.10 -1.95
N ILE A 100 -19.43 34.71 -2.80
CA ILE A 100 -18.38 35.60 -3.29
C ILE A 100 -18.98 36.72 -4.15
N ALA A 101 -19.92 36.41 -5.06
CA ALA A 101 -20.58 37.43 -5.88
C ALA A 101 -21.36 38.45 -5.03
N VAL A 102 -22.09 37.99 -4.01
CA VAL A 102 -22.80 38.88 -3.07
C VAL A 102 -21.82 39.71 -2.25
N ALA A 103 -20.73 39.12 -1.74
CA ALA A 103 -19.71 39.85 -0.99
C ALA A 103 -19.00 40.91 -1.87
N VAL A 104 -18.72 40.60 -3.13
CA VAL A 104 -18.12 41.54 -4.08
C VAL A 104 -19.08 42.69 -4.39
N LEU A 105 -20.37 42.42 -4.61
CA LEU A 105 -21.38 43.47 -4.81
C LEU A 105 -21.56 44.35 -3.57
N CYS A 106 -21.58 43.76 -2.37
CA CYS A 106 -21.61 44.52 -1.11
C CYS A 106 -20.35 45.37 -0.92
N ALA A 107 -19.16 44.86 -1.27
CA ALA A 107 -17.92 45.61 -1.16
C ALA A 107 -17.86 46.78 -2.16
N ILE A 108 -18.32 46.57 -3.39
CA ILE A 108 -18.43 47.64 -4.41
C ILE A 108 -19.45 48.70 -3.95
N GLY A 109 -20.60 48.27 -3.43
CA GLY A 109 -21.60 49.18 -2.85
C GLY A 109 -21.05 49.99 -1.67
N TYR A 110 -20.30 49.35 -0.76
CA TYR A 110 -19.66 50.03 0.36
C TYR A 110 -18.60 51.05 -0.10
N LYS A 111 -17.85 50.76 -1.16
CA LYS A 111 -16.89 51.72 -1.75
C LYS A 111 -17.58 52.90 -2.44
N HIS A 112 -18.75 52.69 -3.04
CA HIS A 112 -19.53 53.76 -3.67
C HIS A 112 -20.35 54.60 -2.69
N PHE A 113 -20.68 54.07 -1.51
CA PHE A 113 -21.57 54.72 -0.54
C PHE A 113 -20.89 55.12 0.78
N ALA A 114 -19.63 54.73 1.03
CA ALA A 114 -18.91 55.20 2.22
C ALA A 114 -18.47 56.67 2.05
N PRO A 115 -18.96 57.60 2.87
CA PRO A 115 -18.39 58.94 2.95
C PRO A 115 -16.98 58.83 3.54
N GLY A 116 -16.05 59.62 2.99
CA GLY A 116 -14.65 59.59 3.35
C GLY A 116 -14.39 59.82 4.84
N ALA A 117 -13.76 58.83 5.46
CA ALA A 117 -12.92 58.92 6.64
C ALA A 117 -11.82 57.86 6.41
N GLY A 118 -10.54 58.18 6.20
CA GLY A 118 -9.72 59.18 6.87
C GLY A 118 -8.80 58.45 7.85
N ALA A 119 -7.48 58.47 7.55
CA ALA A 119 -6.35 58.07 8.38
C ALA A 119 -6.17 56.55 8.65
N ASN A 120 -4.98 55.95 8.81
CA ASN A 120 -3.56 56.27 8.59
C ASN A 120 -2.79 54.96 8.86
N GLU A 121 -1.60 54.80 8.25
CA GLU A 121 -0.41 54.06 8.77
C GLU A 121 -0.56 52.57 9.21
N THR A 122 0.42 51.67 9.11
CA THR A 122 1.88 51.76 9.02
C THR A 122 2.39 50.49 8.34
N LEU A 123 3.45 50.62 7.53
CA LEU A 123 4.29 49.49 7.13
C LEU A 123 5.06 48.95 8.36
N ALA A 124 5.06 47.63 8.54
CA ALA A 124 6.12 46.95 9.28
C ALA A 124 6.46 45.63 8.58
N ALA A 125 7.59 45.63 7.89
CA ALA A 125 8.29 44.43 7.48
C ALA A 125 8.76 43.68 8.75
N GLY A 126 8.37 42.41 8.88
CA GLY A 126 8.80 41.52 9.95
C GLY A 126 9.13 40.15 9.36
N ALA A 127 10.43 39.85 9.36
CA ALA A 127 11.04 38.68 8.75
C ALA A 127 10.61 37.34 9.39
N SER A 128 10.67 36.31 8.56
CA SER A 128 10.58 34.88 8.88
C SER A 128 11.35 34.47 10.14
N THR A 129 10.64 33.87 11.09
CA THR A 129 11.11 32.65 11.78
C THR A 129 9.91 31.97 12.43
N ALA A 130 9.34 30.98 11.73
CA ALA A 130 8.39 30.07 12.36
C ALA A 130 9.19 28.97 13.08
N PRO A 131 9.09 28.81 14.41
CA PRO A 131 9.42 27.54 15.03
C PRO A 131 8.36 26.53 14.56
N ALA A 132 8.81 25.38 14.07
CA ALA A 132 7.94 24.25 13.79
C ALA A 132 7.26 23.84 15.10
N ALA A 133 6.02 24.30 15.28
CA ALA A 133 5.18 23.90 16.39
C ALA A 133 4.91 22.40 16.27
N ALA A 134 5.56 21.64 17.14
CA ALA A 134 5.22 20.25 17.41
C ALA A 134 3.72 20.18 17.76
N ALA A 135 2.97 19.37 17.03
CA ALA A 135 1.58 19.12 17.37
C ALA A 135 1.49 18.49 18.77
N PRO A 136 0.57 18.96 19.65
CA PRO A 136 0.34 18.32 20.93
C PRO A 136 -0.35 16.98 20.69
N SER A 137 0.42 15.91 20.72
CA SER A 137 -0.14 14.58 20.56
C SER A 137 -0.44 13.96 21.92
N SER A 138 -1.71 13.96 22.30
CA SER A 138 -2.23 13.32 23.52
C SER A 138 -2.30 11.80 23.33
N PHE A 139 -1.14 11.15 23.27
CA PHE A 139 -1.04 9.69 23.28
C PHE A 139 -1.08 9.19 24.73
N GLN A 140 -1.77 8.07 24.97
CA GLN A 140 -1.88 7.46 26.31
C GLN A 140 -1.54 5.99 26.20
N CYS A 141 -0.91 5.43 27.23
CA CYS A 141 -0.58 4.02 27.29
C CYS A 141 -1.86 3.19 27.48
N ASP A 142 -2.39 2.67 26.38
CA ASP A 142 -3.62 1.87 26.31
C ASP A 142 -3.35 0.36 26.19
N GLY A 143 -2.10 -0.06 26.43
CA GLY A 143 -1.68 -1.46 26.41
C GLY A 143 -1.34 -2.03 25.03
N ARG A 144 -1.36 -1.20 23.97
CA ARG A 144 -0.89 -1.61 22.64
C ARG A 144 0.63 -1.76 22.64
N THR A 145 1.13 -2.94 22.25
CA THR A 145 2.57 -3.27 22.25
C THR A 145 3.14 -3.58 20.86
N HIS A 146 2.34 -3.55 19.79
CA HIS A 146 2.74 -3.98 18.44
C HIS A 146 2.45 -2.92 17.37
N CYS A 147 3.29 -2.87 16.33
CA CYS A 147 3.23 -1.86 15.26
C CYS A 147 1.95 -1.81 14.44
N SER A 148 1.22 -2.93 14.34
CA SER A 148 -0.07 -3.00 13.64
C SER A 148 -1.20 -2.27 14.39
N GLN A 149 -0.99 -1.94 15.66
CA GLN A 149 -2.02 -1.32 16.50
C GLN A 149 -1.90 0.21 16.49
N MET A 150 -0.91 0.78 15.81
CA MET A 150 -0.59 2.21 15.79
C MET A 150 -0.85 2.84 14.44
N THR A 151 -1.07 4.15 14.45
CA THR A 151 -1.48 4.91 13.27
C THR A 151 -0.41 5.90 12.80
N SER A 152 0.67 6.09 13.57
CA SER A 152 1.72 7.04 13.24
C SER A 152 3.07 6.70 13.87
N CYS A 153 4.15 7.11 13.19
CA CYS A 153 5.52 7.03 13.71
C CYS A 153 5.71 7.86 15.00
N GLN A 154 5.03 9.01 15.13
CA GLN A 154 5.11 9.84 16.34
C GLN A 154 4.42 9.17 17.53
N GLU A 155 3.31 8.47 17.29
CA GLU A 155 2.60 7.65 18.28
C GLU A 155 3.49 6.47 18.74
N ALA A 156 4.11 5.76 17.79
CA ALA A 156 5.02 4.65 18.10
C ALA A 156 6.22 5.09 18.95
N ARG A 157 6.83 6.23 18.62
CA ARG A 157 7.93 6.82 19.41
C ARG A 157 7.50 7.26 20.80
N TYR A 158 6.28 7.76 20.95
CA TYR A 158 5.74 8.13 22.27
C TYR A 158 5.58 6.89 23.17
N PHE A 159 5.04 5.79 22.64
CA PHE A 159 4.81 4.57 23.41
C PHE A 159 6.12 3.85 23.79
N LEU A 160 7.13 3.86 22.92
CA LEU A 160 8.46 3.33 23.23
C LEU A 160 9.10 4.04 24.44
N LYS A 161 8.84 5.35 24.59
CA LYS A 161 9.43 6.19 25.64
C LYS A 161 8.61 6.28 26.92
N ASN A 162 7.28 6.19 26.84
CA ASN A 162 6.38 6.51 27.95
C ASN A 162 5.58 5.31 28.48
N CYS A 163 5.58 4.14 27.81
CA CYS A 163 4.75 3.00 28.18
C CYS A 163 5.56 1.77 28.62
N PRO A 164 5.01 0.93 29.52
CA PRO A 164 5.68 -0.29 29.98
C PRO A 164 5.65 -1.40 28.91
N ASN A 165 6.76 -2.13 28.76
CA ASN A 165 6.95 -3.30 27.87
C ASN A 165 6.60 -3.12 26.38
N PRO A 166 7.15 -2.13 25.67
CA PRO A 166 6.93 -1.98 24.22
C PRO A 166 7.63 -3.10 23.41
N GLN A 167 6.91 -3.79 22.54
CA GLN A 167 7.41 -4.84 21.63
C GLN A 167 7.38 -4.36 20.16
N MET A 168 7.97 -3.19 19.91
CA MET A 168 7.84 -2.47 18.61
C MET A 168 9.19 -2.07 17.99
N ASP A 169 10.26 -2.18 18.78
CA ASP A 169 11.64 -1.91 18.39
C ASP A 169 12.34 -3.27 18.36
N GLY A 170 12.33 -3.89 17.17
CA GLY A 170 12.75 -5.28 16.97
C GLY A 170 14.27 -5.45 16.95
N ASP A 171 14.99 -4.42 16.54
CA ASP A 171 16.44 -4.36 16.42
C ASP A 171 17.11 -3.50 17.51
N GLY A 172 16.34 -2.75 18.29
CA GLY A 172 16.81 -2.02 19.46
C GLY A 172 17.50 -0.71 19.13
N ASP A 173 17.22 -0.14 17.95
CA ASP A 173 17.89 1.07 17.43
C ASP A 173 17.19 2.37 17.88
N GLY A 174 16.06 2.26 18.59
CA GLY A 174 15.24 3.38 19.05
C GLY A 174 14.21 3.87 18.02
N THR A 175 14.08 3.20 16.88
CA THR A 175 13.11 3.46 15.81
C THR A 175 12.01 2.40 15.83
N PRO A 176 10.89 2.64 16.54
CA PRO A 176 9.80 1.69 16.57
C PRO A 176 9.12 1.63 15.20
N CYS A 177 8.71 0.45 14.76
CA CYS A 177 7.93 0.31 13.53
C CYS A 177 8.57 0.96 12.29
N GLU A 178 9.89 0.76 12.12
CA GLU A 178 10.48 0.61 10.79
C GLU A 178 9.65 -0.40 9.96
N SER A 179 9.85 -0.67 8.69
CA SER A 179 8.95 -1.52 7.86
C SER A 179 7.50 -1.04 7.65
N GLN A 180 6.85 -0.34 8.60
CA GLN A 180 5.45 0.11 8.46
C GLN A 180 5.27 1.63 8.44
N TRP A 181 5.82 2.36 9.42
CA TRP A 181 5.50 3.78 9.61
C TRP A 181 6.73 4.69 9.70
N CYS A 182 7.84 4.19 10.26
CA CYS A 182 9.03 5.00 10.53
C CYS A 182 10.16 4.86 9.48
N SER A 183 9.97 4.05 8.43
CA SER A 183 10.95 3.88 7.34
C SER A 183 10.63 4.77 6.13
N GLY A 184 11.09 6.03 6.14
CA GLY A 184 11.15 6.88 4.94
C GLY A 184 10.59 8.29 5.09
N MET A 185 10.41 8.98 3.95
CA MET A 185 10.04 10.42 3.81
C MET A 185 8.78 10.88 4.58
N PHE A 186 8.04 9.95 5.20
CA PHE A 186 6.82 10.17 5.99
C PHE A 186 7.06 10.15 7.51
N SER A 187 8.31 10.05 7.99
CA SER A 187 8.68 10.02 9.43
C SER A 187 8.65 11.39 10.15
N ARG A 188 7.87 12.35 9.63
CA ARG A 188 7.71 13.69 10.22
C ARG A 188 6.40 13.81 10.98
#